data_AF-A0A9W7WL58-F1
#
_entry.id   AF-A0A9W7WL58-F1
#
_cell.length_a   1.000
_cell.length_b   1.000
_cell.length_c   1.000
_cell.angle_alpha   90.00
_cell.angle_beta   90.00
_cell.angle_gamma   90.00
#
_symmetry.space_group_name_H-M   'P 1'
#
loop_
_entity.id
_entity.type
_entity.pdbx_description
1 polymer ?
#
loop_
_entity_poly.entity_id
_entity_poly.type
_entity_poly.pdbx_seq_one_letter_code
_entity_poly.pdbx_strand_id
1 'polypeptide(L)'
;SDSPQSPSTLKRRSTSSCFLPPNFRIVLLGKDGSVNSGVGNFILGRSAFESESPPDDHQCCERVRGKHMTLINCPHLLQHNLSSRHITQTLRECVSLSHPGPHVIILILQHHDFSAQDKHRVKHVLKEFSDQAVKHTIVLTTDEETHNSADYR
;
A
#
# COMPACT_ATOMS: atom_id res chain seq x y z
N SER A 1 53.92 34.75 -7.12
CA SER A 1 52.60 35.38 -6.98
C SER A 1 51.57 34.28 -6.85
N ASP A 2 51.43 33.73 -5.65
CA ASP A 2 50.39 32.75 -5.32
C ASP A 2 49.60 33.32 -4.16
N SER A 3 48.40 33.79 -4.46
CA SER A 3 47.43 34.22 -3.46
C SER A 3 46.70 32.99 -2.93
N PRO A 4 46.63 32.78 -1.61
CA PRO A 4 45.85 31.68 -1.05
C PRO A 4 44.35 32.01 -1.16
N GLN A 5 43.59 31.14 -1.84
CA GLN A 5 42.13 31.22 -1.85
C GLN A 5 41.57 30.84 -0.48
N SER A 6 40.72 31.73 0.02
CA SER A 6 39.95 31.64 1.26
C SER A 6 39.02 30.41 1.31
N PRO A 7 38.76 29.86 2.51
CA PRO A 7 37.84 28.73 2.67
C PRO A 7 36.39 29.15 2.43
N SER A 8 35.72 28.48 1.49
CA SER A 8 34.28 28.62 1.27
C SER A 8 33.52 28.17 2.52
N THR A 9 32.82 29.11 3.15
CA THR A 9 31.92 28.84 4.28
C THR A 9 30.47 28.83 3.80
N LEU A 10 29.68 27.94 4.43
CA LEU A 10 28.23 27.69 4.32
C LEU A 10 27.78 26.87 3.10
N LYS A 11 27.03 25.79 3.25
CA LYS A 11 25.91 25.63 4.19
C LYS A 11 25.84 24.20 4.73
N ARG A 12 26.26 24.04 5.99
CA ARG A 12 25.99 22.84 6.79
C ARG A 12 24.46 22.73 6.89
N ARG A 13 23.85 21.71 6.28
CA ARG A 13 22.43 21.35 6.49
C ARG A 13 22.27 20.79 7.92
N SER A 14 22.40 21.65 8.92
CA SER A 14 21.65 21.54 10.17
C SER A 14 20.26 22.11 9.87
N THR A 15 19.12 21.58 10.27
CA THR A 15 18.69 20.63 11.29
C THR A 15 17.23 20.35 10.89
N SER A 16 16.72 19.14 10.99
CA SER A 16 16.18 18.71 12.27
C SER A 16 15.87 17.22 12.28
N SER A 17 16.34 16.51 13.30
CA SER A 17 15.56 15.42 13.87
C SER A 17 14.34 16.05 14.57
N CYS A 18 13.42 16.60 13.80
CA CYS A 18 12.12 17.02 14.31
C CYS A 18 11.28 15.76 14.36
N PHE A 19 10.96 15.32 15.57
CA PHE A 19 9.95 14.32 15.90
C PHE A 19 8.87 14.23 14.83
N LEU A 20 9.04 13.33 13.85
CA LEU A 20 7.99 13.05 12.90
C LEU A 20 6.87 12.41 13.73
N PRO A 21 5.66 12.99 13.77
CA PRO A 21 4.52 12.33 14.42
C PRO A 21 4.39 10.91 13.84
N PRO A 22 3.87 9.93 14.59
CA PRO A 22 3.81 8.55 14.10
C PRO A 22 3.07 8.53 12.76
N ASN A 23 3.84 8.28 11.69
CA ASN A 23 3.32 8.17 10.33
C ASN A 23 2.51 6.89 10.27
N PHE A 24 1.18 7.01 10.18
CA PHE A 24 0.28 5.87 10.05
C PHE A 24 0.44 5.26 8.66
N ARG A 25 0.78 3.98 8.56
CA ARG A 25 1.06 3.29 7.29
C ARG A 25 -0.06 2.32 6.98
N ILE A 26 -0.75 2.55 5.88
CA ILE A 26 -1.80 1.68 5.36
C ILE A 26 -1.29 1.06 4.07
N VAL A 27 -1.40 -0.27 3.94
CA VAL A 27 -1.12 -0.98 2.69
C VAL A 27 -2.43 -1.43 2.09
N LEU A 28 -2.67 -1.14 0.81
CA LEU A 28 -3.80 -1.66 0.05
C LEU A 28 -3.37 -2.89 -0.74
N LEU A 29 -4.09 -4.00 -0.54
CA LEU A 29 -3.92 -5.25 -1.26
C LEU A 29 -5.23 -5.59 -1.95
N GLY A 30 -5.19 -5.89 -3.24
CA GLY A 30 -6.36 -6.28 -4.00
C GLY A 30 -5.97 -6.78 -5.39
N LYS A 31 -6.90 -7.48 -6.03
CA LYS A 31 -6.70 -8.08 -7.36
C LYS A 31 -6.86 -7.06 -8.48
N ASP A 32 -7.82 -6.16 -8.37
CA ASP A 32 -8.11 -5.15 -9.38
C ASP A 32 -7.41 -3.82 -9.01
N GLY A 33 -6.47 -3.38 -9.86
CA GLY A 33 -5.72 -2.14 -9.65
C GLY A 33 -6.60 -0.88 -9.71
N SER A 34 -7.66 -0.89 -10.51
CA SER A 34 -8.63 0.20 -10.61
C SER A 34 -9.45 0.31 -9.32
N VAL A 35 -9.94 -0.82 -8.81
CA VAL A 35 -10.66 -0.88 -7.53
C VAL A 35 -9.76 -0.42 -6.38
N ASN A 36 -8.50 -0.91 -6.32
CA ASN A 36 -7.54 -0.48 -5.31
C ASN A 36 -7.28 1.03 -5.34
N SER A 37 -7.11 1.59 -6.54
CA SER A 37 -6.88 3.02 -6.73
C SER A 37 -8.11 3.83 -6.32
N GLY A 38 -9.31 3.37 -6.68
CA GLY A 38 -10.58 3.97 -6.25
C GLY A 38 -10.75 3.99 -4.73
N VAL A 39 -10.48 2.86 -4.07
CA VAL A 39 -10.47 2.76 -2.59
C VAL A 39 -9.41 3.69 -2.00
N GLY A 40 -8.22 3.75 -2.59
CA GLY A 40 -7.15 4.61 -2.09
C GLY A 40 -7.49 6.10 -2.20
N ASN A 41 -8.07 6.51 -3.33
CA ASN A 41 -8.56 7.86 -3.55
C ASN A 41 -9.72 8.21 -2.60
N PHE A 42 -10.61 7.25 -2.34
CA PHE A 42 -11.68 7.40 -1.36
C PHE A 42 -11.13 7.64 0.05
N ILE A 43 -10.15 6.85 0.48
CA ILE A 43 -9.49 7.00 1.80
C ILE A 43 -8.77 8.35 1.92
N LEU A 44 -8.14 8.82 0.83
CA LEU A 44 -7.42 10.09 0.81
C LEU A 44 -8.34 11.31 0.64
N GLY A 45 -9.56 11.11 0.14
CA GLY A 45 -10.49 12.20 -0.18
C GLY A 45 -10.09 13.03 -1.41
N ARG A 46 -9.20 12.51 -2.27
CA ARG A 46 -8.73 13.16 -3.51
C ARG A 46 -8.28 12.13 -4.55
N SER A 47 -8.14 12.55 -5.80
CA SER A 47 -7.51 11.74 -6.85
C SER A 47 -5.99 11.74 -6.67
N ALA A 48 -5.44 10.66 -6.13
CA ALA A 48 -4.01 10.49 -5.87
C ALA A 48 -3.39 9.28 -6.60
N PHE A 49 -4.20 8.26 -6.92
CA PHE A 49 -3.80 7.11 -7.71
C PHE A 49 -4.60 7.11 -9.01
N GLU A 50 -3.92 7.23 -10.14
CA GLU A 50 -4.52 7.06 -11.47
C GLU A 50 -4.33 5.62 -11.95
N SER A 51 -5.36 5.02 -12.55
CA SER A 51 -5.33 3.63 -13.01
C SER A 51 -4.29 3.35 -14.12
N GLU A 52 -3.84 4.40 -14.81
CA GLU A 52 -2.89 4.36 -15.94
C GLU A 52 -1.50 4.92 -15.56
N SER A 53 -1.27 5.23 -14.27
CA SER A 53 -0.01 5.82 -13.82
C SER A 53 1.17 4.84 -13.90
N PRO A 54 2.40 5.33 -14.14
CA PRO A 54 3.60 4.50 -14.10
C PRO A 54 3.75 3.77 -12.76
N PRO A 55 4.46 2.63 -12.71
CA PRO A 55 4.70 1.86 -11.48
C PRO A 55 5.43 2.62 -10.36
N ASP A 56 5.88 3.86 -10.57
CA ASP A 56 6.46 4.67 -9.51
C ASP A 56 5.41 5.30 -8.56
N ASP A 57 4.10 5.20 -8.85
CA ASP A 57 3.01 5.83 -8.08
C ASP A 57 2.42 4.92 -6.97
N HIS A 58 3.21 3.95 -6.49
CA HIS A 58 2.78 2.96 -5.50
C HIS A 58 2.64 3.51 -4.07
N GLN A 59 3.01 4.76 -3.81
CA GLN A 59 2.97 5.35 -2.48
C GLN A 59 2.54 6.81 -2.51
N CYS A 60 1.50 7.13 -1.74
CA CYS A 60 1.07 8.50 -1.49
C CYS A 60 1.15 8.84 0.00
N CYS A 61 1.66 10.03 0.32
CA CYS A 61 1.69 10.55 1.69
C CYS A 61 0.72 11.72 1.81
N GLU A 62 -0.14 11.69 2.83
CA GLU A 62 -1.18 12.70 3.04
C GLU A 62 -1.42 12.98 4.52
N ARG A 63 -1.97 14.16 4.84
CA ARG A 63 -2.41 14.50 6.19
C ARG A 63 -3.92 14.30 6.33
N VAL A 64 -4.32 13.26 7.07
CA VAL A 64 -5.73 12.97 7.36
C VAL A 64 -6.04 13.30 8.81
N ARG A 65 -7.03 14.19 9.04
CA ARG A 65 -7.47 14.65 10.39
C ARG A 65 -6.31 15.08 11.30
N GLY A 66 -5.32 15.76 10.73
CA GLY A 66 -4.15 16.27 11.44
C GLY A 66 -3.01 15.27 11.66
N LYS A 67 -3.20 13.99 11.30
CA LYS A 67 -2.16 12.94 11.37
C LYS A 67 -1.54 12.70 10.00
N HIS A 68 -0.24 12.40 9.97
CA HIS A 68 0.43 11.97 8.75
C HIS A 68 0.08 10.51 8.48
N MET A 69 -0.42 10.25 7.28
CA MET A 69 -0.76 8.93 6.79
C MET A 69 0.01 8.67 5.50
N THR A 70 0.60 7.49 5.39
CA THR A 70 1.20 6.97 4.18
C THR A 70 0.33 5.83 3.70
N LEU A 71 -0.25 6.01 2.52
CA LEU A 71 -1.05 5.00 1.85
C LEU A 71 -0.20 4.39 0.74
N ILE A 72 0.02 3.09 0.84
CA ILE A 72 0.86 2.32 -0.08
C ILE A 72 -0.10 1.49 -0.92
N ASN A 73 -0.26 1.85 -2.19
CA ASN A 73 -1.03 1.09 -3.16
C ASN A 73 -0.08 0.17 -3.92
N CYS A 74 -0.16 -1.13 -3.65
CA CYS A 74 0.63 -2.14 -4.34
C CYS A 74 -0.31 -2.87 -5.32
N PRO A 75 -0.60 -2.29 -6.50
CA PRO A 75 -1.50 -2.90 -7.46
C PRO A 75 -0.96 -4.25 -7.91
N HIS A 76 -1.88 -5.15 -8.26
CA HIS A 76 -1.60 -6.42 -8.92
C HIS A 76 -0.94 -7.53 -8.08
N LEU A 77 -0.64 -7.31 -6.80
CA LEU A 77 -0.07 -8.36 -5.93
C LEU A 77 -0.92 -9.64 -5.86
N LEU A 78 -2.23 -9.53 -6.10
CA LEU A 78 -3.16 -10.66 -6.09
C LEU A 78 -3.58 -11.12 -7.50
N GLN A 79 -3.07 -10.53 -8.58
CA GLN A 79 -3.45 -10.92 -9.95
C GLN A 79 -2.88 -12.28 -10.37
N HIS A 80 -3.65 -13.04 -11.15
CA HIS A 80 -3.25 -14.37 -11.61
C HIS A 80 -2.18 -14.37 -12.71
N ASN A 81 -2.13 -13.31 -13.51
CA ASN A 81 -1.37 -13.28 -14.76
C ASN A 81 0.07 -12.79 -14.58
N LEU A 82 0.47 -12.43 -13.36
CA LEU A 82 1.83 -11.99 -13.09
C LEU A 82 2.77 -13.16 -12.83
N SER A 83 3.99 -13.06 -13.34
CA SER A 83 5.06 -13.99 -13.03
C SER A 83 5.37 -13.96 -11.53
N SER A 84 5.70 -15.11 -10.93
CA SER A 84 6.08 -15.20 -9.51
C SER A 84 7.23 -14.25 -9.16
N ARG A 85 8.14 -13.99 -10.11
CA ARG A 85 9.26 -13.04 -9.92
C ARG A 85 8.77 -11.60 -9.73
N HIS A 86 7.81 -11.15 -10.56
CA HIS A 86 7.25 -9.80 -10.43
C HIS A 86 6.45 -9.63 -9.13
N ILE A 87 5.70 -10.66 -8.74
CA ILE A 87 4.96 -10.66 -7.47
C ILE A 87 5.94 -10.52 -6.30
N THR A 88 6.99 -11.33 -6.24
CA THR A 88 7.99 -11.27 -5.16
C THR A 88 8.72 -9.91 -5.11
N GLN A 89 9.06 -9.34 -6.27
CA GLN A 89 9.73 -8.03 -6.32
C GLN A 89 8.83 -6.91 -5.78
N THR A 90 7.61 -6.81 -6.30
CA THR A 90 6.60 -5.83 -5.87
C THR A 90 6.30 -5.97 -4.38
N LEU A 91 6.23 -7.21 -3.90
CA LEU A 91 5.98 -7.49 -2.49
C LEU A 91 7.13 -7.03 -1.59
N ARG A 92 8.39 -7.25 -2.00
CA ARG A 92 9.57 -6.75 -1.26
C ARG A 92 9.59 -5.23 -1.20
N GLU A 93 9.24 -4.56 -2.31
CA GLU A 93 9.12 -3.11 -2.35
C GLU A 93 8.02 -2.63 -1.40
N CYS A 94 6.84 -3.27 -1.43
CA CYS A 94 5.72 -2.97 -0.55
C CYS A 94 6.10 -3.13 0.94
N VAL A 95 6.80 -4.21 1.29
CA VAL A 95 7.32 -4.46 2.64
C VAL A 95 8.32 -3.37 3.05
N SER A 96 9.25 -3.01 2.15
CA SER A 96 10.24 -1.96 2.38
C SER A 96 9.59 -0.59 2.62
N LEU A 97 8.64 -0.20 1.77
CA LEU A 97 7.88 1.05 1.89
C LEU A 97 7.04 1.10 3.17
N SER A 98 6.68 -0.06 3.72
CA SER A 98 5.91 -0.17 4.95
C SER A 98 6.76 -0.14 6.24
N HIS A 99 8.10 -0.11 6.16
CA HIS A 99 8.99 -0.20 7.33
C HIS A 99 8.66 0.84 8.44
N PRO A 100 8.71 0.49 9.75
CA PRO A 100 9.01 -0.82 10.36
C PRO A 100 7.94 -1.91 10.20
N GLY A 101 6.84 -1.60 9.53
CA GLY A 101 5.71 -2.50 9.25
C GLY A 101 4.43 -1.69 9.06
N PRO A 102 3.42 -2.24 8.36
CA PRO A 102 2.13 -1.58 8.22
C PRO A 102 1.42 -1.47 9.57
N HIS A 103 0.68 -0.39 9.79
CA HIS A 103 -0.23 -0.29 10.92
C HIS A 103 -1.53 -1.03 10.62
N VAL A 104 -1.99 -0.90 9.36
CA VAL A 104 -3.17 -1.56 8.82
C VAL A 104 -2.85 -2.06 7.42
N ILE A 105 -3.32 -3.26 7.11
CA ILE A 105 -3.37 -3.81 5.76
C ILE A 105 -4.85 -3.86 5.39
N ILE A 106 -5.26 -3.18 4.33
CA ILE A 106 -6.62 -3.28 3.80
C ILE A 106 -6.58 -4.29 2.66
N LEU A 107 -7.29 -5.41 2.86
CA LEU A 107 -7.47 -6.44 1.85
C LEU A 107 -8.82 -6.21 1.15
N ILE A 108 -8.75 -5.84 -0.12
CA ILE A 108 -9.89 -5.55 -0.98
C ILE A 108 -10.29 -6.84 -1.69
N LEU A 109 -11.49 -7.32 -1.41
CA LEU A 109 -12.06 -8.53 -1.99
C LEU A 109 -13.40 -8.23 -2.67
N GLN A 110 -13.73 -9.02 -3.67
CA GLN A 110 -15.04 -9.03 -4.31
C GLN A 110 -15.66 -10.42 -4.14
N HIS A 111 -16.90 -10.50 -3.68
CA HIS A 111 -17.60 -11.76 -3.40
C HIS A 111 -17.70 -12.64 -4.65
N HIS A 112 -17.98 -12.04 -5.81
CA HIS A 112 -18.11 -12.78 -7.07
C HIS A 112 -16.76 -13.25 -7.66
N ASP A 113 -15.63 -12.72 -7.18
CA ASP A 113 -14.29 -12.95 -7.76
C ASP A 113 -13.26 -13.36 -6.71
N PHE A 114 -13.66 -14.18 -5.74
CA PHE A 114 -12.76 -14.75 -4.73
C PHE A 114 -12.69 -16.28 -4.79
N SER A 115 -11.57 -16.79 -5.30
CA SER A 115 -11.34 -18.24 -5.46
C SER A 115 -10.50 -18.84 -4.32
N ALA A 116 -10.45 -20.18 -4.26
CA ALA A 116 -9.54 -20.89 -3.36
C ALA A 116 -8.05 -20.57 -3.64
N GLN A 117 -7.70 -20.25 -4.89
CA GLN A 117 -6.35 -19.83 -5.26
C GLN A 117 -6.02 -18.45 -4.68
N ASP A 118 -6.99 -17.53 -4.68
CA ASP A 118 -6.84 -16.19 -4.10
C ASP A 118 -6.58 -16.28 -2.60
N LYS A 119 -7.31 -17.17 -1.91
CA LYS A 119 -7.06 -17.45 -0.49
C LYS A 119 -5.62 -17.91 -0.22
N HIS A 120 -5.05 -18.74 -1.08
CA HIS A 120 -3.66 -19.18 -0.93
C HIS A 120 -2.67 -18.02 -1.16
N ARG A 121 -2.91 -17.20 -2.19
CA ARG A 121 -2.11 -16.00 -2.47
C ARG A 121 -2.16 -14.99 -1.34
N VAL A 122 -3.33 -14.66 -0.83
CA VAL A 122 -3.50 -13.73 0.30
C VAL A 122 -2.69 -14.21 1.50
N LYS A 123 -2.76 -15.50 1.83
CA LYS A 123 -1.95 -16.08 2.91
C LYS A 123 -0.45 -15.92 2.67
N HIS A 124 0.01 -16.20 1.45
CA HIS A 124 1.41 -16.02 1.08
C HIS A 124 1.86 -14.56 1.22
N VAL A 125 1.10 -13.62 0.66
CA VAL A 125 1.39 -12.19 0.71
C VAL A 125 1.44 -11.67 2.15
N LEU A 126 0.44 -12.00 2.98
CA LEU A 126 0.42 -11.56 4.38
C LEU A 126 1.60 -12.12 5.18
N LYS A 127 2.01 -13.37 4.92
CA LYS A 127 3.16 -13.98 5.59
C LYS A 127 4.46 -13.22 5.33
N GLU A 128 4.63 -12.63 4.15
CA GLU A 128 5.83 -11.86 3.81
C GLU A 128 5.91 -10.52 4.57
N PHE A 129 4.78 -9.97 5.03
CA PHE A 129 4.79 -8.83 5.95
C PHE A 129 5.17 -9.25 7.37
N SER A 130 4.50 -10.26 7.92
CA SER A 130 4.86 -10.94 9.17
C SER A 130 3.89 -12.10 9.46
N ASP A 131 4.28 -13.01 10.36
CA ASP A 131 3.38 -14.04 10.88
C ASP A 131 2.15 -13.47 11.61
N GLN A 132 2.20 -12.19 12.02
CA GLN A 132 1.10 -11.50 12.70
C GLN A 132 0.32 -10.54 11.79
N ALA A 133 0.65 -10.48 10.49
CA ALA A 133 0.05 -9.51 9.55
C ALA A 133 -1.48 -9.59 9.52
N VAL A 134 -2.05 -10.79 9.67
CA VAL A 134 -3.50 -11.02 9.75
C VAL A 134 -4.17 -10.21 10.86
N LYS A 135 -3.49 -9.97 11.99
CA LYS A 135 -4.03 -9.15 13.10
C LYS A 135 -4.13 -7.66 12.75
N HIS A 136 -3.40 -7.24 11.71
CA HIS A 136 -3.41 -5.88 11.18
C HIS A 136 -4.25 -5.79 9.90
N THR A 137 -4.90 -6.87 9.46
CA THR A 137 -5.69 -6.88 8.23
C THR A 137 -7.14 -6.53 8.47
N ILE A 138 -7.66 -5.58 7.72
CA ILE A 138 -9.10 -5.28 7.58
C ILE A 138 -9.52 -5.74 6.19
N VAL A 139 -10.60 -6.50 6.10
CA VAL A 139 -11.20 -6.87 4.81
C VAL A 139 -12.20 -5.79 4.41
N LEU A 140 -12.03 -5.26 3.20
CA LEU A 140 -12.96 -4.34 2.56
C LEU A 140 -13.58 -5.05 1.36
N THR A 141 -14.91 -5.10 1.32
CA THR A 141 -15.67 -5.61 0.18
C THR A 141 -16.26 -4.45 -0.60
N THR A 142 -16.25 -4.55 -1.93
CA THR A 142 -16.73 -3.48 -2.82
C THR A 142 -18.01 -3.85 -3.57
N ASP A 143 -18.50 -5.07 -3.39
CA ASP A 143 -19.73 -5.61 -3.95
C ASP A 143 -20.63 -6.19 -2.85
N GLU A 144 -21.91 -6.34 -3.16
CA GLU A 144 -22.87 -6.95 -2.24
C GLU A 144 -22.77 -8.48 -2.28
N GLU A 145 -22.99 -9.12 -1.13
CA GLU A 145 -23.19 -10.57 -1.08
C GLU A 145 -24.45 -10.93 -1.87
N THR A 146 -24.27 -11.69 -2.96
CA THR A 146 -25.39 -12.28 -3.68
C THR A 146 -25.97 -13.42 -2.84
N HIS A 147 -26.91 -13.09 -1.95
CA HIS A 147 -27.77 -14.09 -1.35
C HIS A 147 -28.66 -14.68 -2.44
N ASN A 148 -28.30 -15.86 -2.97
CA ASN A 148 -29.23 -16.66 -3.77
C ASN A 148 -30.40 -17.05 -2.86
N SER A 149 -31.51 -16.32 -2.98
CA SER A 149 -32.77 -16.54 -2.27
C SER A 149 -33.53 -17.80 -2.73
N ALA A 150 -32.82 -18.85 -3.17
CA ALA A 150 -33.41 -20.07 -3.72
C ALA A 150 -33.55 -21.21 -2.69
N ASP A 151 -33.01 -21.07 -1.47
CA ASP A 151 -33.03 -22.14 -0.45
C ASP A 151 -34.22 -22.07 0.53
N TYR A 152 -35.26 -21.29 0.21
CA TYR A 152 -36.56 -21.38 0.88
C TYR A 152 -37.62 -21.92 -0.08
N ARG A 153 -37.61 -23.23 -0.31
CA ARG A 153 -38.81 -24.00 -0.72
C ARG A 153 -38.73 -25.45 -0.29
#